data_AF-A0A523C5V3-F1
#
_entry.id   AF-A0A523C5V3-F1
#
_cell.length_a   1.000
_cell.length_b   1.000
_cell.length_c   1.000
_cell.angle_alpha   90.00
_cell.angle_beta   90.00
_cell.angle_gamma   90.00
#
_symmetry.space_group_name_H-M   'P 1'
#
loop_
_entity.id
_entity.type
_entity.pdbx_description
1 polymer ?
#
loop_
_entity_poly.entity_id
_entity_poly.type
_entity_poly.pdbx_seq_one_letter_code
_entity_poly.pdbx_strand_id
1 'polypeptide(L)'
;MNPRLMILLAVLLVFLPGAVEAREIRLNKGEVFRDRDLTVICEGAPGTVSDLVQPIAVRECQYWDDFSKKCLFEKTIHSYGEVECVEECQYWDSFSNTCDYTSKCTFYPQQEAFVLKTCTEFDDHNRKCLKTREEKIRAGR
;
A
#
# COMPACT_ATOMS: atom_id res chain seq x y z
N MET A 1 64.30 -4.66 -4.88
CA MET A 1 63.28 -4.94 -3.84
C MET A 1 63.91 -4.68 -2.48
N ASN A 2 63.40 -3.74 -1.70
CA ASN A 2 64.11 -3.24 -0.52
C ASN A 2 63.67 -4.04 0.74
N PRO A 3 64.55 -4.82 1.39
CA PRO A 3 64.15 -5.77 2.43
C PRO A 3 63.55 -5.09 3.67
N ARG A 4 63.87 -3.81 3.91
CA ARG A 4 63.28 -3.00 4.98
C ARG A 4 61.81 -2.65 4.74
N LEU A 5 61.39 -2.51 3.47
CA LEU A 5 60.00 -2.21 3.11
C LEU A 5 59.09 -3.44 3.33
N MET A 6 59.62 -4.64 3.09
CA MET A 6 58.89 -5.90 3.28
C MET A 6 58.59 -6.18 4.76
N ILE A 7 59.52 -5.83 5.66
CA ILE A 7 59.34 -6.01 7.11
C ILE A 7 58.28 -5.04 7.65
N LEU A 8 58.28 -3.79 7.18
CA LEU A 8 57.26 -2.80 7.56
C LEU A 8 55.85 -3.20 7.09
N LEU A 9 55.72 -3.77 5.90
CA LEU A 9 54.43 -4.27 5.40
C LEU A 9 53.92 -5.47 6.20
N ALA A 10 54.81 -6.38 6.61
CA ALA A 10 54.45 -7.57 7.39
C ALA A 10 53.93 -7.21 8.79
N VAL A 11 54.49 -6.18 9.43
CA VAL A 11 54.04 -5.72 10.76
C VAL A 11 52.67 -5.04 10.69
N LEU A 12 52.36 -4.34 9.59
CA LEU A 12 51.08 -3.64 9.42
C LEU A 12 49.89 -4.61 9.23
N LEU A 13 50.13 -5.79 8.66
CA LEU A 13 49.08 -6.80 8.40
C LEU A 13 48.60 -7.53 9.67
N VAL A 14 49.37 -7.51 10.76
CA VAL A 14 49.02 -8.20 12.02
C VAL A 14 48.01 -7.39 12.85
N PHE A 15 47.83 -6.10 12.57
CA PHE A 15 46.94 -5.20 13.31
C PHE A 15 45.59 -4.93 12.61
N LEU A 16 45.16 -5.79 11.68
CA LEU A 16 43.82 -5.69 11.12
C LEU A 16 42.79 -6.23 12.14
N PRO A 17 41.81 -5.42 12.59
CA PRO A 17 40.73 -5.91 13.43
C PRO A 17 39.97 -7.00 12.67
N GLY A 18 39.79 -8.16 13.30
CA GLY A 18 39.07 -9.28 12.71
C GLY A 18 37.66 -8.86 12.29
N ALA A 19 37.22 -9.30 11.12
CA ALA A 19 35.88 -9.06 10.62
C ALA A 19 34.85 -9.57 11.64
N VAL A 20 34.06 -8.66 12.20
CA VAL A 20 32.89 -9.02 13.00
C VAL A 20 31.84 -9.51 12.01
N GLU A 21 31.75 -10.83 11.83
CA GLU A 21 30.63 -11.41 11.09
C GLU A 21 29.35 -11.21 11.90
N ALA A 22 28.44 -10.40 11.39
CA ALA A 22 27.09 -10.31 11.92
C ALA A 22 26.40 -11.66 11.69
N ARG A 23 26.13 -12.38 12.77
CA ARG A 23 25.46 -13.69 12.70
C ARG A 23 23.97 -13.47 12.45
N GLU A 24 23.49 -13.87 11.26
CA GLU A 24 22.06 -13.88 10.95
C GLU A 24 21.38 -15.01 11.74
N ILE A 25 20.33 -14.67 12.48
CA ILE A 25 19.50 -15.63 13.21
C ILE A 25 18.07 -15.46 12.72
N ARG A 26 17.49 -16.54 12.22
CA ARG A 26 16.08 -16.59 11.81
C ARG A 26 15.28 -17.21 12.93
N LEU A 27 14.25 -16.51 13.37
CA LEU A 27 13.33 -16.96 14.41
C LEU A 27 11.97 -17.24 13.79
N ASN A 28 11.38 -18.37 14.17
CA ASN A 28 9.98 -18.66 13.88
C ASN A 28 9.08 -17.95 14.91
N LYS A 29 7.80 -17.79 14.56
CA LYS A 29 6.79 -17.19 15.45
C LYS A 29 6.73 -17.95 16.77
N GLY A 30 6.87 -17.22 17.88
CA GLY A 30 6.88 -17.79 19.24
C GLY A 30 8.25 -18.25 19.73
N GLU A 31 9.31 -18.20 18.91
CA GLU A 31 10.67 -18.47 19.35
C GLU A 31 11.28 -17.26 20.08
N VAL A 32 12.13 -17.59 21.05
CA VAL A 32 12.87 -16.62 21.87
C VAL A 32 14.35 -16.86 21.70
N PHE A 33 15.06 -15.84 21.25
CA PHE A 33 16.52 -15.81 21.24
C PHE A 33 17.05 -15.01 22.44
N ARG A 34 18.07 -15.54 23.11
CA ARG A 34 18.77 -14.87 24.21
C ARG A 34 20.27 -14.89 23.98
N ASP A 35 20.90 -13.73 24.01
CA ASP A 35 22.35 -13.59 24.02
C ASP A 35 22.76 -12.49 25.01
N ARG A 36 23.45 -12.88 26.09
CA ARG A 36 23.82 -12.01 27.21
C ARG A 36 22.64 -11.20 27.73
N ASP A 37 22.63 -9.89 27.47
CA ASP A 37 21.62 -8.94 27.92
C ASP A 37 20.54 -8.66 26.86
N LEU A 38 20.64 -9.29 25.68
CA LEU A 38 19.69 -9.17 24.58
C LEU A 38 18.72 -10.34 24.58
N THR A 39 17.42 -10.05 24.72
CA THR A 39 16.34 -11.01 24.48
C THR A 39 15.52 -10.53 23.28
N VAL A 40 15.43 -11.36 22.24
CA VAL A 40 14.60 -11.11 21.05
C VAL A 40 13.48 -12.14 21.04
N ILE A 41 12.23 -11.67 21.07
CA ILE A 41 11.03 -12.52 21.01
C ILE A 41 10.30 -12.19 19.72
N CYS A 42 10.00 -13.20 18.91
CA CYS A 42 9.12 -13.04 17.77
C CYS A 42 7.67 -13.23 18.22
N GLU A 43 7.10 -12.22 18.91
CA GLU A 43 5.69 -12.19 19.24
C GLU A 43 4.92 -11.72 18.01
N GLY A 44 4.20 -12.64 17.35
CA GLY A 44 3.17 -12.23 16.42
C GLY A 44 2.12 -11.44 17.22
N ALA A 45 1.84 -10.21 16.80
CA ALA A 45 0.92 -9.31 17.49
C ALA A 45 -0.37 -10.03 17.91
N PRO A 46 -0.79 -9.93 19.20
CA PRO A 46 -2.08 -10.45 19.63
C PRO A 46 -3.17 -9.48 19.17
N GLY A 47 -3.64 -9.68 17.95
CA GLY A 47 -4.67 -8.85 17.34
C GLY A 47 -4.73 -9.07 15.84
N THR A 48 -5.52 -10.06 15.42
CA THR A 48 -6.03 -10.24 14.05
C THR A 48 -5.03 -9.94 12.94
N VAL A 49 -4.10 -10.87 12.66
CA VAL A 49 -3.88 -11.18 11.24
C VAL A 49 -5.15 -11.89 10.80
N SER A 50 -6.15 -11.10 10.43
CA SER A 50 -7.10 -11.62 9.48
C SER A 50 -6.25 -11.87 8.24
N ASP A 51 -6.10 -13.12 7.79
CA ASP A 51 -5.65 -13.47 6.43
C ASP A 51 -6.57 -12.88 5.33
N LEU A 52 -7.41 -11.91 5.68
CA LEU A 52 -8.10 -11.03 4.77
C LEU A 52 -7.07 -10.05 4.21
N VAL A 53 -6.45 -10.44 3.11
CA VAL A 53 -5.67 -9.53 2.27
C VAL A 53 -6.61 -8.37 1.89
N GLN A 54 -6.27 -7.14 2.30
CA GLN A 54 -7.06 -5.95 2.01
C GLN A 54 -6.40 -5.12 0.91
N PRO A 55 -7.18 -4.47 0.03
CA PRO A 55 -6.68 -3.49 -0.92
C PRO A 55 -6.01 -2.31 -0.23
N ILE A 56 -4.98 -1.77 -0.87
CA ILE A 56 -4.43 -0.46 -0.52
C ILE A 56 -5.34 0.61 -1.13
N ALA A 57 -5.62 1.69 -0.41
CA ALA A 57 -6.42 2.80 -0.89
C ALA A 57 -5.61 4.10 -0.91
N VAL A 58 -5.60 4.79 -2.04
CA VAL A 58 -4.98 6.12 -2.22
C VAL A 58 -6.07 7.12 -2.61
N ARG A 59 -5.97 8.34 -2.11
CA ARG A 59 -6.94 9.40 -2.40
C ARG A 59 -6.28 10.47 -3.26
N GLU A 60 -6.96 10.89 -4.32
CA GLU A 60 -6.49 11.92 -5.24
C GLU A 60 -7.58 12.97 -5.46
N CYS A 61 -7.19 14.23 -5.65
CA CYS A 61 -8.15 15.27 -5.95
C CYS A 61 -8.71 15.11 -7.37
N GLN A 62 -10.04 15.01 -7.51
CA GLN A 62 -10.72 14.95 -8.80
C GLN A 62 -11.24 16.32 -9.22
N TYR A 63 -11.82 17.08 -8.28
CA TYR A 63 -12.30 18.44 -8.54
C TYR A 63 -11.55 19.42 -7.64
N TRP A 64 -10.72 20.26 -8.25
CA TRP A 64 -9.95 21.29 -7.57
C TRP A 64 -10.56 22.67 -7.83
N ASP A 65 -10.71 23.46 -6.78
CA ASP A 65 -11.07 24.87 -6.90
C ASP A 65 -9.80 25.73 -6.89
N ASP A 66 -9.53 26.36 -8.02
CA ASP A 66 -8.39 27.24 -8.19
C ASP A 66 -8.49 28.55 -7.41
N PHE A 67 -9.70 29.01 -7.08
CA PHE A 67 -9.87 30.23 -6.31
C PHE A 67 -9.63 29.97 -4.82
N SER A 68 -10.32 29.00 -4.23
CA SER A 68 -10.14 28.68 -2.81
C SER A 68 -8.90 27.82 -2.52
N LYS A 69 -8.22 27.30 -3.56
CA LYS A 69 -7.07 26.40 -3.47
C LYS A 69 -7.40 25.18 -2.60
N LYS A 70 -8.55 24.56 -2.86
CA LYS A 70 -9.03 23.40 -2.12
C LYS A 70 -9.52 22.32 -3.06
N CYS A 71 -9.38 21.08 -2.62
CA CYS A 71 -10.06 19.98 -3.25
C CYS A 71 -11.53 19.97 -2.85
N LEU A 72 -12.41 19.99 -3.85
CA LEU A 72 -13.86 19.91 -3.67
C LEU A 72 -14.36 18.45 -3.64
N PHE A 73 -13.63 17.54 -4.29
CA PHE A 73 -13.92 16.12 -4.25
C PHE A 73 -12.66 15.28 -4.48
N GLU A 74 -12.46 14.29 -3.62
CA GLU A 74 -11.37 13.32 -3.73
C GLU A 74 -11.91 11.99 -4.25
N LYS A 75 -11.31 11.47 -5.32
CA LYS A 75 -11.52 10.09 -5.76
C LYS A 75 -10.62 9.15 -4.96
N THR A 76 -11.04 7.91 -4.81
CA THR A 76 -10.27 6.85 -4.11
C THR A 76 -9.88 5.77 -5.11
N ILE A 77 -8.60 5.44 -5.17
CA ILE A 77 -8.04 4.37 -5.99
C ILE A 77 -7.72 3.21 -5.05
N HIS A 78 -8.40 2.08 -5.24
CA HIS A 78 -8.15 0.83 -4.54
C HIS A 78 -7.28 -0.07 -5.39
N SER A 79 -6.13 -0.50 -4.88
CA SER A 79 -5.20 -1.37 -5.60
C SER A 79 -5.01 -2.68 -4.85
N TYR A 80 -5.06 -3.80 -5.57
CA TYR A 80 -4.77 -5.14 -5.10
C TYR A 80 -3.98 -5.90 -6.16
N GLY A 81 -2.70 -6.21 -5.89
CA GLY A 81 -1.82 -6.76 -6.92
C GLY A 81 -1.69 -5.81 -8.11
N GLU A 82 -2.02 -6.29 -9.31
CA GLU A 82 -2.03 -5.50 -10.57
C GLU A 82 -3.41 -4.92 -10.91
N VAL A 83 -4.40 -5.07 -10.02
CA VAL A 83 -5.78 -4.65 -10.27
C VAL A 83 -6.08 -3.37 -9.51
N GLU A 84 -6.63 -2.38 -10.21
CA GLU A 84 -7.10 -1.14 -9.61
C GLU A 84 -8.60 -0.95 -9.82
N CYS A 85 -9.27 -0.38 -8.83
CA CYS A 85 -10.66 0.04 -8.89
C CYS A 85 -10.77 1.47 -8.35
N VAL A 86 -11.42 2.35 -9.11
CA VAL A 86 -11.51 3.78 -8.78
C VAL A 86 -12.94 4.16 -8.38
N GLU A 87 -13.09 4.63 -7.15
CA GLU A 87 -14.28 5.32 -6.67
C GLU A 87 -14.16 6.81 -6.98
N GLU A 88 -14.94 7.30 -7.94
CA GLU A 88 -14.88 8.67 -8.43
C GLU A 88 -16.28 9.25 -8.57
N CYS A 89 -16.33 10.57 -8.57
CA CYS A 89 -17.57 11.27 -8.86
C CYS A 89 -17.93 11.14 -10.34
N GLN A 90 -19.10 10.56 -10.62
CA GLN A 90 -19.60 10.36 -11.98
C GLN A 90 -20.51 11.50 -12.45
N TYR A 91 -21.24 12.12 -11.51
CA TYR A 91 -22.18 13.20 -11.80
C TYR A 91 -21.89 14.36 -10.84
N TRP A 92 -21.25 15.39 -11.38
CA TRP A 92 -20.83 16.58 -10.65
C TRP A 92 -21.76 17.76 -10.93
N ASP A 93 -22.29 18.37 -9.88
CA ASP A 93 -23.02 19.63 -9.98
C ASP A 93 -22.05 20.79 -9.75
N SER A 94 -21.71 21.50 -10.82
CA SER A 94 -20.81 22.66 -10.77
C SER A 94 -21.42 23.90 -10.10
N PHE A 95 -22.75 23.99 -10.00
CA PHE A 95 -23.40 25.13 -9.36
C PHE A 95 -23.31 25.00 -7.84
N SER A 96 -23.60 23.81 -7.30
CA SER A 96 -23.50 23.55 -5.87
C SER A 96 -22.12 23.06 -5.43
N ASN A 97 -21.24 22.73 -6.37
CA ASN A 97 -19.93 22.10 -6.13
C ASN A 97 -20.06 20.80 -5.31
N THR A 98 -21.02 19.96 -5.68
CA THR A 98 -21.24 18.67 -5.04
C THR A 98 -21.24 17.52 -6.03
N CYS A 99 -20.79 16.36 -5.57
CA CYS A 99 -20.96 15.13 -6.31
C CYS A 99 -22.33 14.52 -6.01
N ASP A 100 -23.18 14.37 -7.03
CA ASP A 100 -24.50 13.78 -6.87
C ASP A 100 -24.49 12.26 -6.95
N TYR A 101 -23.45 11.67 -7.57
CA TYR A 101 -23.24 10.23 -7.54
C TYR A 101 -21.77 9.86 -7.66
N THR A 102 -21.30 9.09 -6.67
CA THR A 102 -19.96 8.50 -6.62
C THR A 102 -20.03 7.02 -6.97
N SER A 103 -19.15 6.55 -7.87
CA SER A 103 -19.00 5.12 -8.14
C SER A 103 -18.48 4.39 -6.89
N LYS A 104 -18.72 3.08 -6.80
CA LYS A 104 -18.34 2.31 -5.60
C LYS A 104 -17.59 1.04 -5.96
N CYS A 105 -16.47 0.83 -5.29
CA CYS A 105 -15.64 -0.36 -5.41
C CYS A 105 -15.93 -1.31 -4.26
N THR A 106 -16.26 -2.56 -4.58
CA THR A 106 -16.37 -3.62 -3.57
C THR A 106 -15.33 -4.68 -3.85
N PHE A 107 -14.43 -4.91 -2.90
CA PHE A 107 -13.40 -5.94 -3.04
C PHE A 107 -13.91 -7.31 -2.57
N TYR A 108 -13.63 -8.34 -3.36
CA TYR A 108 -13.96 -9.73 -3.06
C TYR A 108 -12.68 -10.56 -2.94
N PRO A 109 -12.14 -10.77 -1.72
CA PRO A 109 -10.85 -11.43 -1.51
C PRO A 109 -10.76 -12.83 -2.13
N GLN A 110 -11.84 -13.63 -2.02
CA GLN A 110 -11.89 -14.99 -2.58
C GLN A 110 -11.75 -15.05 -4.11
N GLN A 111 -11.97 -13.92 -4.79
CA GLN A 111 -11.92 -13.83 -6.24
C GLN A 111 -10.78 -12.93 -6.71
N GLU A 112 -10.01 -12.34 -5.78
CA GLU A 112 -8.94 -11.36 -6.05
C GLU A 112 -9.39 -10.29 -7.06
N ALA A 113 -10.61 -9.79 -6.85
CA ALA A 113 -11.29 -8.94 -7.82
C ALA A 113 -12.08 -7.84 -7.12
N PHE A 114 -12.23 -6.73 -7.84
CA PHE A 114 -13.17 -5.68 -7.49
C PHE A 114 -14.45 -5.82 -8.30
N VAL A 115 -15.56 -5.35 -7.74
CA VAL A 115 -16.76 -5.02 -8.49
C VAL A 115 -16.94 -3.51 -8.40
N LEU A 116 -16.86 -2.85 -9.54
CA LEU A 116 -17.13 -1.42 -9.67
C LEU A 116 -18.61 -1.23 -9.99
N LYS A 117 -19.32 -0.53 -9.12
CA LYS A 117 -20.69 -0.10 -9.32
C LYS A 117 -20.71 1.33 -9.84
N THR A 118 -21.33 1.52 -11.00
CA THR A 118 -21.48 2.81 -11.68
C THR A 118 -22.94 3.13 -11.92
N CYS A 119 -23.26 4.41 -12.11
CA CYS A 119 -24.56 4.85 -12.56
C CYS A 119 -24.59 5.04 -14.08
N THR A 120 -25.41 4.25 -14.76
CA THR A 120 -25.57 4.28 -16.22
C THR A 120 -26.74 5.14 -16.69
N GLU A 121 -27.67 5.46 -15.81
CA GLU A 121 -28.81 6.33 -16.11
C GLU A 121 -29.09 7.17 -14.87
N PHE A 122 -28.99 8.48 -15.02
CA PHE A 122 -29.09 9.45 -13.94
C PHE A 122 -30.20 10.45 -14.24
N ASP A 123 -30.99 10.76 -13.22
CA ASP A 123 -32.03 11.78 -13.26
C ASP A 123 -31.46 13.09 -12.71
N ASP A 124 -31.14 14.02 -13.61
CA ASP A 124 -30.58 15.33 -13.25
C ASP A 124 -31.56 16.18 -12.44
N HIS A 125 -32.88 16.03 -12.66
CA HIS A 125 -33.88 16.82 -11.95
C HIS A 125 -33.99 16.40 -10.48
N ASN A 126 -34.04 15.09 -10.23
CA ASN A 126 -34.13 14.53 -8.88
C ASN A 126 -32.74 14.27 -8.25
N ARG A 127 -31.65 14.49 -8.99
CA ARG A 127 -30.26 14.21 -8.62
C ARG A 127 -30.09 12.78 -8.09
N LYS A 128 -30.57 11.82 -8.86
CA LYS A 128 -30.63 10.42 -8.43
C LYS A 128 -30.24 9.47 -9.55
N CYS A 129 -29.42 8.48 -9.20
CA CYS A 129 -29.18 7.36 -10.09
C CYS A 129 -30.43 6.48 -10.24
N LEU A 130 -30.88 6.28 -11.48
CA LEU A 130 -32.02 5.42 -11.81
C LEU A 130 -31.58 3.99 -12.10
N LYS A 131 -30.44 3.82 -12.78
CA LYS A 131 -29.92 2.51 -13.18
C LYS A 131 -28.43 2.39 -12.92
N THR A 132 -28.06 1.36 -12.20
CA THR A 132 -26.65 1.02 -11.93
C THR A 132 -26.18 -0.17 -12.76
N ARG A 133 -24.89 -0.16 -13.10
CA ARG A 133 -24.17 -1.31 -13.66
C ARG A 133 -23.08 -1.74 -12.69
N GLU A 134 -22.86 -3.04 -12.60
CA GLU A 134 -21.75 -3.62 -11.86
C GLU A 134 -20.80 -4.30 -12.85
N GLU A 135 -19.51 -3.98 -12.74
CA GLU A 135 -18.45 -4.52 -13.59
C GLU A 135 -17.38 -5.18 -12.72
N LYS A 136 -17.05 -6.44 -13.04
CA LYS A 136 -15.98 -7.16 -12.34
C LYS A 136 -14.63 -6.80 -12.95
N ILE A 137 -13.75 -6.22 -12.12
CA ILE A 137 -12.37 -5.89 -12.47
C ILE A 137 -11.46 -6.94 -11.84
N ARG A 138 -10.68 -7.64 -12.66
CA ARG A 138 -9.68 -8.64 -12.25
C ARG A 138 -8.49 -8.59 -13.20
N ALA A 139 -7.34 -9.08 -12.76
CA ALA A 139 -6.19 -9.25 -13.64
C ALA A 139 -6.57 -10.19 -14.80
N GLY A 140 -6.25 -9.81 -16.03
CA GLY A 140 -6.36 -10.68 -17.19
C GLY A 140 -5.35 -11.82 -17.08
N ARG A 141 -5.76 -13.04 -17.44
CA ARG A 141 -4.82 -14.12 -17.78
C ARG A 141 -4.68 -14.18 -19.28
#